data_AF-A0A9P6Y1V5-F1
#
_entry.id   AF-A0A9P6Y1V5-F1
#
_cell.length_a   1.000
_cell.length_b   1.000
_cell.length_c   1.000
_cell.angle_alpha   90.00
_cell.angle_beta   90.00
_cell.angle_gamma   90.00
#
_symmetry.space_group_name_H-M   'P 1'
#
loop_
_entity.id
_entity.type
_entity.pdbx_description
1 polymer ?
#
loop_
_entity_poly.entity_id
_entity_poly.type
_entity_poly.pdbx_seq_one_letter_code
_entity_poly.pdbx_strand_id
1 'polypeptide(L)'
;MFRVLRGRAQLGQHVFNSVKAQNKRMIPFQFKHMSSTTTAEIEENNNTNPMPKDHHAVVSTFDLFSIGVGPSSSHTVGPMRAAKIFINDLKEHKVLDKVSSLRIDLFGSLALTGDGHGTPEAILMGVEGESPDCVETSTIQSRVKDIKINKSIRLDGTHRITFDYDKSMVFNYFKTLPQHPNGLRFCAFDEKMNMIATNEYFSIGGGFVVNEETQLDHGENVYYKQTSEKKSVVAERREQDVAVVSLPFRNSEELLQVCKRENMTIAQVVFENELKWSTPEAIREKLLRIWNTMDDSIRNGVMASPDDHLPGPLKVRRRAPRLYSKLLKGLYGTPMNTTTTGYQNNRISADGSQLADTANSQYPLSLSFLPKRPRKRFVLPALDYLSVYAIAVNEENACGGRVVTAPTNGAAGTIPAVLKYYLEFISENPERDVMEFLLTTSAIGMLFKRGASISAAEVGCQGEVGVACSMAAAGFTAVMGGTVDQVENAAEIGMEHNLGLTCDPIGGLVQVPCIERNALAAVKAIAAAQLALNGEGDHRVSLDQVIETMRQTGHDMMSKYKETSQGGLAVNVPLC
;
A
#
# COMPACT_ATOMS: atom_id res chain seq x y z
N MET A 1 15.97 -21.28 -54.95
CA MET A 1 15.74 -22.55 -55.69
C MET A 1 14.55 -23.23 -55.02
N PHE A 2 13.40 -23.26 -55.71
CA PHE A 2 12.22 -24.15 -55.62
C PHE A 2 11.84 -24.76 -54.25
N ARG A 3 10.67 -24.48 -53.63
CA ARG A 3 9.26 -24.72 -54.05
C ARG A 3 9.01 -26.21 -54.38
N VAL A 4 8.11 -26.87 -53.64
CA VAL A 4 7.32 -28.11 -53.92
C VAL A 4 7.02 -28.75 -52.55
N LEU A 5 5.78 -28.80 -52.05
CA LEU A 5 4.69 -29.67 -52.49
C LEU A 5 3.30 -29.08 -52.19
N ARG A 6 2.45 -29.05 -53.24
CA ARG A 6 0.98 -29.00 -53.20
C ARG A 6 0.50 -30.26 -53.91
N GLY A 7 -0.61 -30.87 -53.45
CA GLY A 7 -1.60 -31.47 -54.35
C GLY A 7 -2.08 -32.89 -54.04
N ARG A 8 -3.34 -32.98 -53.58
CA ARG A 8 -4.41 -33.91 -54.03
C ARG A 8 -5.71 -33.50 -53.29
N ALA A 9 -6.59 -32.69 -53.91
CA ALA A 9 -7.75 -33.07 -54.74
C ALA A 9 -8.87 -33.76 -53.91
N GLN A 10 -9.90 -33.03 -53.44
CA GLN A 10 -11.21 -32.75 -54.10
C GLN A 10 -12.01 -33.99 -54.52
N LEU A 11 -13.11 -34.26 -53.81
CA LEU A 11 -14.33 -34.93 -54.31
C LEU A 11 -15.49 -34.71 -53.33
N GLY A 12 -16.64 -34.25 -53.83
CA GLY A 12 -17.95 -34.43 -53.18
C GLY A 12 -18.68 -33.14 -52.76
N GLN A 13 -19.43 -32.56 -53.69
CA GLN A 13 -20.40 -31.48 -53.48
C GLN A 13 -21.83 -32.06 -53.56
N HIS A 14 -22.78 -31.36 -52.92
CA HIS A 14 -24.25 -31.53 -52.93
C HIS A 14 -24.88 -32.46 -51.89
N VAL A 15 -25.79 -31.90 -51.06
CA VAL A 15 -27.25 -32.11 -51.12
C VAL A 15 -27.97 -31.30 -50.02
N PHE A 16 -28.81 -30.37 -50.50
CA PHE A 16 -30.12 -29.87 -50.02
C PHE A 16 -30.41 -29.21 -48.66
N ASN A 17 -31.06 -28.04 -48.81
CA ASN A 17 -31.88 -27.26 -47.88
C ASN A 17 -33.22 -27.92 -47.48
N SER A 18 -33.73 -27.47 -46.33
CA SER A 18 -35.15 -27.26 -45.95
C SER A 18 -35.98 -28.48 -45.54
N VAL A 19 -36.71 -28.36 -44.41
CA VAL A 19 -38.19 -28.54 -44.28
C VAL A 19 -38.66 -28.65 -42.80
N LYS A 20 -39.59 -27.72 -42.43
CA LYS A 20 -40.75 -27.80 -41.46
C LYS A 20 -40.49 -28.07 -39.97
N ALA A 21 -40.96 -27.29 -38.98
CA ALA A 21 -42.27 -26.67 -38.69
C ALA A 21 -43.45 -27.65 -38.53
N GLN A 22 -43.90 -27.91 -37.28
CA GLN A 22 -45.31 -27.76 -36.80
C GLN A 22 -45.64 -28.49 -35.47
N ASN A 23 -46.37 -27.75 -34.61
CA ASN A 23 -47.49 -28.15 -33.72
C ASN A 23 -47.18 -28.97 -32.44
N LYS A 24 -47.74 -28.67 -31.24
CA LYS A 24 -49.19 -28.51 -30.92
C LYS A 24 -49.42 -27.92 -29.51
N ARG A 25 -50.57 -27.23 -29.36
CA ARG A 25 -51.19 -26.61 -28.16
C ARG A 25 -51.58 -27.59 -27.04
N MET A 26 -51.68 -27.10 -25.79
CA MET A 26 -52.83 -27.36 -24.89
C MET A 26 -52.89 -26.39 -23.67
N ILE A 27 -54.05 -25.74 -23.51
CA ILE A 27 -54.66 -25.06 -22.33
C ILE A 27 -56.10 -25.65 -22.31
N PRO A 28 -56.80 -25.97 -21.20
CA PRO A 28 -57.19 -25.01 -20.14
C PRO A 28 -57.41 -25.53 -18.71
N PHE A 29 -57.55 -24.62 -17.74
CA PHE A 29 -58.67 -24.62 -16.78
C PHE A 29 -58.82 -23.26 -16.09
N GLN A 30 -60.04 -22.70 -16.17
CA GLN A 30 -60.53 -21.52 -15.45
C GLN A 30 -61.38 -21.97 -14.26
N PHE A 31 -61.42 -21.17 -13.19
CA PHE A 31 -62.66 -20.92 -12.46
C PHE A 31 -62.79 -19.42 -12.14
N LYS A 32 -64.02 -18.94 -12.28
CA LYS A 32 -64.49 -17.56 -12.26
C LYS A 32 -65.43 -17.43 -11.05
N HIS A 33 -65.38 -16.32 -10.32
CA HIS A 33 -66.57 -15.77 -9.67
C HIS A 33 -66.52 -14.24 -9.65
N MET A 34 -67.69 -13.65 -9.93
CA MET A 34 -67.96 -12.23 -10.21
C MET A 34 -68.52 -11.46 -9.00
N SER A 35 -68.62 -10.13 -9.20
CA SER A 35 -69.53 -9.13 -8.61
C SER A 35 -68.85 -8.23 -7.54
N SER A 36 -69.02 -6.90 -7.48
CA SER A 36 -69.84 -5.93 -8.22
C SER A 36 -69.46 -4.47 -7.84
N THR A 37 -69.47 -3.56 -8.82
CA THR A 37 -69.84 -2.11 -8.84
C THR A 37 -69.44 -1.11 -7.73
N THR A 38 -68.69 -0.06 -8.15
CA THR A 38 -68.81 1.42 -7.92
C THR A 38 -68.93 1.94 -6.48
N THR A 39 -68.13 2.92 -6.02
CA THR A 39 -68.01 4.30 -6.54
C THR A 39 -66.75 5.05 -6.04
N ALA A 40 -66.23 5.90 -6.93
CA ALA A 40 -65.53 7.18 -6.71
C ALA A 40 -64.22 7.20 -5.88
N GLU A 41 -63.11 7.54 -6.53
CA GLU A 41 -62.44 8.84 -6.35
C GLU A 41 -61.26 8.97 -7.35
N ILE A 42 -60.93 10.22 -7.66
CA ILE A 42 -60.07 10.67 -8.75
C ILE A 42 -58.59 10.38 -8.42
N GLU A 43 -57.93 9.50 -9.20
CA GLU A 43 -56.47 9.32 -9.13
C GLU A 43 -55.76 10.20 -10.17
N GLU A 44 -55.05 11.21 -9.67
CA GLU A 44 -53.99 11.90 -10.39
C GLU A 44 -52.79 10.95 -10.58
N ASN A 45 -52.32 10.88 -11.82
CA ASN A 45 -51.07 10.23 -12.23
C ASN A 45 -49.88 10.75 -11.40
N ASN A 46 -49.30 9.91 -10.54
CA ASN A 46 -47.93 10.08 -10.06
C ASN A 46 -47.13 8.81 -10.35
N ASN A 47 -46.64 8.74 -11.58
CA ASN A 47 -45.65 7.76 -12.00
C ASN A 47 -44.25 8.32 -11.67
N THR A 48 -43.82 8.22 -10.42
CA THR A 48 -42.42 8.43 -10.03
C THR A 48 -41.83 7.11 -9.57
N ASN A 49 -41.16 6.44 -10.50
CA ASN A 49 -40.26 5.33 -10.22
C ASN A 49 -39.20 5.83 -9.22
N PRO A 50 -39.06 5.27 -8.00
CA PRO A 50 -38.04 5.73 -7.07
C PRO A 50 -36.67 5.36 -7.64
N MET A 51 -35.82 6.35 -7.88
CA MET A 51 -34.42 6.12 -8.24
C MET A 51 -33.74 5.27 -7.17
N PRO A 52 -32.83 4.35 -7.55
CA PRO A 52 -32.13 3.52 -6.58
C PRO A 52 -31.30 4.42 -5.66
N LYS A 53 -31.47 4.25 -4.34
CA LYS A 53 -30.57 4.86 -3.35
C LYS A 53 -29.24 4.11 -3.41
N ASP A 54 -28.23 4.72 -4.02
CA ASP A 54 -26.86 4.21 -4.04
C ASP A 54 -26.26 4.27 -2.63
N HIS A 55 -25.82 3.12 -2.10
CA HIS A 55 -25.06 3.02 -0.86
C HIS A 55 -23.55 3.08 -1.16
N HIS A 56 -22.83 3.96 -0.46
CA HIS A 56 -21.41 4.24 -0.68
C HIS A 56 -20.57 3.69 0.47
N ALA A 57 -19.59 2.82 0.18
CA ALA A 57 -18.53 2.53 1.13
C ALA A 57 -17.71 3.81 1.35
N VAL A 58 -17.85 4.40 2.53
CA VAL A 58 -17.19 5.64 2.89
C VAL A 58 -15.78 5.32 3.39
N VAL A 59 -14.76 5.70 2.61
CA VAL A 59 -13.36 5.62 3.05
C VAL A 59 -13.08 6.84 3.93
N SER A 60 -12.77 6.64 5.21
CA SER A 60 -12.30 7.71 6.10
C SER A 60 -10.81 7.99 5.86
N THR A 61 -10.40 9.21 6.19
CA THR A 61 -8.99 9.65 6.35
C THR A 61 -8.19 8.66 7.19
N PHE A 62 -8.79 8.14 8.26
CA PHE A 62 -8.13 7.22 9.21
C PHE A 62 -8.02 5.78 8.67
N ASP A 63 -8.73 5.46 7.59
CA ASP A 63 -8.59 4.18 6.89
C ASP A 63 -7.40 4.19 5.91
N LEU A 64 -7.08 5.37 5.36
CA LEU A 64 -5.92 5.56 4.51
C LEU A 64 -4.63 5.66 5.35
N PHE A 65 -4.69 6.42 6.43
CA PHE A 65 -3.59 6.62 7.37
C PHE A 65 -3.76 5.80 8.63
N SER A 66 -3.31 4.55 8.57
CA SER A 66 -3.35 3.63 9.70
C SER A 66 -1.96 3.46 10.31
N ILE A 67 -1.88 3.60 11.62
CA ILE A 67 -0.67 3.31 12.39
C ILE A 67 -0.50 1.78 12.43
N GLY A 68 0.66 1.31 12.05
CA GLY A 68 0.95 -0.12 11.96
C GLY A 68 2.43 -0.43 12.13
N VAL A 69 2.79 -1.63 11.72
CA VAL A 69 4.15 -2.16 11.83
C VAL A 69 4.66 -2.55 10.44
N GLY A 70 5.93 -2.26 10.17
CA GLY A 70 6.60 -2.66 8.94
C GLY A 70 6.88 -4.18 8.90
N PRO A 71 7.29 -4.73 7.74
CA PRO A 71 7.55 -4.03 6.48
C PRO A 71 6.35 -3.93 5.52
N SER A 72 5.26 -4.68 5.72
CA SER A 72 4.18 -4.77 4.72
C SER A 72 2.77 -4.69 5.30
N SER A 73 1.91 -3.90 4.66
CA SER A 73 0.50 -3.82 5.06
C SER A 73 -0.25 -5.11 4.73
N SER A 74 0.04 -5.74 3.59
CA SER A 74 -0.60 -6.97 3.13
C SER A 74 -0.02 -8.24 3.78
N HIS A 75 1.29 -8.26 4.05
CA HIS A 75 1.98 -9.46 4.55
C HIS A 75 2.32 -9.39 6.04
N THR A 76 2.25 -8.22 6.70
CA THR A 76 2.53 -8.07 8.13
C THR A 76 1.28 -7.63 8.90
N VAL A 77 0.73 -6.45 8.58
CA VAL A 77 -0.41 -5.84 9.30
C VAL A 77 -1.69 -6.67 9.14
N GLY A 78 -2.02 -7.09 7.91
CA GLY A 78 -3.18 -7.93 7.61
C GLY A 78 -3.17 -9.26 8.39
N PRO A 79 -2.13 -10.11 8.23
CA PRO A 79 -2.04 -11.38 8.95
C PRO A 79 -2.08 -11.25 10.48
N MET A 80 -1.47 -10.21 11.03
CA MET A 80 -1.55 -9.91 12.47
C MET A 80 -2.99 -9.60 12.92
N ARG A 81 -3.71 -8.79 12.14
CA ARG A 81 -5.14 -8.51 12.39
C ARG A 81 -5.99 -9.78 12.25
N ALA A 82 -5.74 -10.59 11.23
CA ALA A 82 -6.44 -11.86 11.01
C ALA A 82 -6.29 -12.80 12.22
N ALA A 83 -5.06 -12.92 12.74
CA ALA A 83 -4.77 -13.70 13.93
C ALA A 83 -5.51 -13.19 15.17
N LYS A 84 -5.50 -11.87 15.41
CA LYS A 84 -6.21 -11.27 16.53
C LYS A 84 -7.73 -11.46 16.42
N ILE A 85 -8.30 -11.32 15.22
CA ILE A 85 -9.73 -11.56 14.97
C ILE A 85 -10.05 -13.02 15.31
N PHE A 86 -9.29 -13.98 14.78
CA PHE A 86 -9.52 -15.39 15.06
C PHE A 86 -9.48 -15.73 16.56
N ILE A 87 -8.51 -15.21 17.31
CA ILE A 87 -8.43 -15.43 18.75
C ILE A 87 -9.58 -14.78 19.51
N ASN A 88 -10.00 -13.58 19.10
CA ASN A 88 -11.18 -12.93 19.67
C ASN A 88 -12.46 -13.74 19.39
N ASP A 89 -12.63 -14.28 18.18
CA ASP A 89 -13.77 -15.14 17.82
C ASP A 89 -13.82 -16.37 18.74
N LEU A 90 -12.67 -17.01 19.02
CA LEU A 90 -12.59 -18.14 19.96
C LEU A 90 -13.02 -17.75 21.38
N LYS A 91 -12.69 -16.53 21.82
CA LYS A 91 -13.05 -15.99 23.13
C LYS A 91 -14.56 -15.68 23.20
N GLU A 92 -15.10 -15.04 22.18
CA GLU A 92 -16.53 -14.72 22.06
C GLU A 92 -17.40 -15.98 22.06
N HIS A 93 -16.95 -17.04 21.36
CA HIS A 93 -17.60 -18.34 21.34
C HIS A 93 -17.32 -19.22 22.57
N LYS A 94 -16.56 -18.73 23.56
CA LYS A 94 -16.20 -19.45 24.80
C LYS A 94 -15.53 -20.81 24.55
N VAL A 95 -14.71 -20.88 23.50
CA VAL A 95 -13.93 -22.08 23.13
C VAL A 95 -12.43 -21.91 23.37
N LEU A 96 -11.95 -20.70 23.66
CA LEU A 96 -10.54 -20.39 23.90
C LEU A 96 -9.87 -21.35 24.92
N ASP A 97 -10.52 -21.60 26.06
CA ASP A 97 -9.98 -22.45 27.13
C ASP A 97 -9.86 -23.94 26.73
N LYS A 98 -10.58 -24.37 25.69
CA LYS A 98 -10.57 -25.76 25.20
C LYS A 98 -9.47 -25.99 24.16
N VAL A 99 -8.82 -24.93 23.68
CA VAL A 99 -7.75 -25.04 22.68
C VAL A 99 -6.51 -25.60 23.35
N SER A 100 -5.97 -26.69 22.81
CA SER A 100 -4.71 -27.30 23.26
C SER A 100 -3.57 -27.06 22.26
N SER A 101 -3.89 -26.97 20.96
CA SER A 101 -2.93 -26.66 19.91
C SER A 101 -3.56 -25.85 18.77
N LEU A 102 -2.72 -25.15 18.01
CA LEU A 102 -3.10 -24.31 16.88
C LEU A 102 -2.25 -24.68 15.66
N ARG A 103 -2.86 -24.71 14.48
CA ARG A 103 -2.18 -24.81 13.18
C ARG A 103 -2.58 -23.61 12.31
N ILE A 104 -1.60 -23.07 11.60
CA ILE A 104 -1.72 -21.89 10.75
C ILE A 104 -1.16 -22.26 9.38
N ASP A 105 -1.98 -22.18 8.35
CA ASP A 105 -1.60 -22.46 6.97
C ASP A 105 -1.56 -21.15 6.16
N LEU A 106 -0.42 -20.88 5.52
CA LEU A 106 -0.20 -19.76 4.61
C LEU A 106 -0.28 -20.25 3.17
N PHE A 107 -0.91 -19.48 2.28
CA PHE A 107 -1.14 -19.85 0.87
C PHE A 107 -0.62 -18.80 -0.11
N GLY A 108 -0.36 -19.23 -1.35
CA GLY A 108 -0.07 -18.36 -2.49
C GLY A 108 1.09 -17.38 -2.28
N SER A 109 0.89 -16.11 -2.64
CA SER A 109 1.90 -15.06 -2.51
C SER A 109 2.32 -14.84 -1.06
N LEU A 110 1.37 -14.96 -0.12
CA LEU A 110 1.65 -14.82 1.30
C LEU A 110 2.63 -15.89 1.81
N ALA A 111 2.57 -17.11 1.28
CA ALA A 111 3.54 -18.15 1.59
C ALA A 111 4.90 -17.92 0.91
N LEU A 112 4.90 -17.40 -0.33
CA LEU A 112 6.14 -17.20 -1.12
C LEU A 112 7.02 -16.09 -0.55
N THR A 113 6.45 -14.97 -0.14
CA THR A 113 7.20 -13.79 0.32
C THR A 113 7.07 -13.55 1.82
N GLY A 114 6.28 -14.35 2.54
CA GLY A 114 5.91 -14.11 3.94
C GLY A 114 7.10 -14.06 4.90
N ASP A 115 8.11 -14.92 4.71
CA ASP A 115 9.33 -14.91 5.55
C ASP A 115 10.10 -13.59 5.41
N GLY A 116 10.21 -13.06 4.19
CA GLY A 116 10.85 -11.76 3.94
C GLY A 116 10.06 -10.57 4.49
N HIS A 117 8.77 -10.76 4.71
CA HIS A 117 7.84 -9.75 5.22
C HIS A 117 7.53 -9.87 6.73
N GLY A 118 8.14 -10.83 7.42
CA GLY A 118 7.86 -11.09 8.83
C GLY A 118 6.42 -11.54 9.09
N THR A 119 5.78 -12.20 8.11
CA THR A 119 4.41 -12.71 8.25
C THR A 119 4.27 -13.66 9.44
N PRO A 120 5.17 -14.65 9.65
CA PRO A 120 5.06 -15.55 10.80
C PRO A 120 5.15 -14.80 12.13
N GLU A 121 6.11 -13.88 12.26
CA GLU A 121 6.30 -13.03 13.44
C GLU A 121 5.02 -12.25 13.75
N ALA A 122 4.43 -11.62 12.74
CA ALA A 122 3.22 -10.81 12.87
C ALA A 122 2.01 -11.64 13.31
N ILE A 123 1.84 -12.84 12.74
CA ILE A 123 0.76 -13.75 13.13
C ILE A 123 0.92 -14.18 14.59
N LEU A 124 2.14 -14.54 15.02
CA LEU A 124 2.38 -14.95 16.41
C LEU A 124 2.05 -13.82 17.40
N MET A 125 2.41 -12.58 17.09
CA MET A 125 2.03 -11.43 17.92
C MET A 125 0.51 -11.25 17.96
N GLY A 126 -0.17 -11.37 16.83
CA GLY A 126 -1.63 -11.31 16.77
C GLY A 126 -2.31 -12.44 17.57
N VAL A 127 -1.75 -13.65 17.56
CA VAL A 127 -2.21 -14.78 18.38
C VAL A 127 -2.07 -14.48 19.87
N GLU A 128 -1.02 -13.77 20.27
CA GLU A 128 -0.83 -13.30 21.64
C GLU A 128 -1.75 -12.13 22.04
N GLY A 129 -2.61 -11.66 21.13
CA GLY A 129 -3.59 -10.59 21.37
C GLY A 129 -3.12 -9.18 21.00
N GLU A 130 -1.90 -9.04 20.49
CA GLU A 130 -1.32 -7.75 20.10
C GLU A 130 -2.00 -7.18 18.85
N SER A 131 -2.08 -5.86 18.75
CA SER A 131 -2.51 -5.18 17.53
C SER A 131 -1.38 -4.39 16.85
N PRO A 132 -1.39 -4.25 15.52
CA PRO A 132 -0.30 -3.61 14.78
C PRO A 132 -0.01 -2.16 15.20
N ASP A 133 -1.02 -1.46 15.72
CA ASP A 133 -0.95 -0.07 16.16
C ASP A 133 -0.32 0.11 17.55
N CYS A 134 -0.34 -0.95 18.38
CA CYS A 134 0.09 -0.90 19.77
C CYS A 134 1.29 -1.82 20.10
N VAL A 135 1.57 -2.83 19.26
CA VAL A 135 2.61 -3.84 19.54
C VAL A 135 3.99 -3.23 19.71
N GLU A 136 4.70 -3.51 20.80
CA GLU A 136 6.06 -2.99 21.00
C GLU A 136 7.06 -3.66 20.04
N THR A 137 7.46 -2.93 19.00
CA THR A 137 8.22 -3.46 17.84
C THR A 137 9.59 -4.03 18.22
N SER A 138 10.23 -3.43 19.23
CA SER A 138 11.55 -3.86 19.71
C SER A 138 11.53 -5.26 20.35
N THR A 139 10.37 -5.73 20.81
CA THR A 139 10.21 -7.02 21.50
C THR A 139 9.79 -8.18 20.60
N ILE A 140 9.41 -7.91 19.34
CA ILE A 140 8.84 -8.94 18.46
C ILE A 140 9.84 -10.08 18.25
N GLN A 141 11.11 -9.76 17.96
CA GLN A 141 12.13 -10.77 17.69
C GLN A 141 12.45 -11.64 18.92
N SER A 142 12.51 -11.06 20.12
CA SER A 142 12.77 -11.81 21.35
C SER A 142 11.60 -12.73 21.69
N ARG A 143 10.35 -12.23 21.60
CA ARG A 143 9.14 -13.05 21.85
C ARG A 143 9.03 -14.22 20.89
N VAL A 144 9.27 -14.00 19.59
CA VAL A 144 9.22 -15.07 18.59
C VAL A 144 10.30 -16.13 18.85
N LYS A 145 11.50 -15.70 19.27
CA LYS A 145 12.56 -16.62 19.68
C LYS A 145 12.15 -17.46 20.89
N ASP A 146 11.52 -16.85 21.89
CA ASP A 146 11.02 -17.55 23.09
C ASP A 146 9.92 -18.56 22.74
N ILE A 147 9.01 -18.23 21.82
CA ILE A 147 7.97 -19.16 21.34
C ILE A 147 8.62 -20.37 20.66
N LYS A 148 9.62 -20.14 19.79
CA LYS A 148 10.34 -21.22 19.08
C LYS A 148 11.10 -22.14 20.04
N ILE A 149 11.75 -21.58 21.08
CA ILE A 149 12.51 -22.36 22.07
C ILE A 149 11.57 -23.14 23.00
N ASN A 150 10.56 -22.48 23.56
CA ASN A 150 9.68 -23.07 24.57
C ASN A 150 8.57 -23.95 23.99
N LYS A 151 8.38 -23.92 22.67
CA LYS A 151 7.30 -24.62 21.95
C LYS A 151 5.92 -24.38 22.54
N SER A 152 5.67 -23.14 22.94
CA SER A 152 4.42 -22.72 23.58
C SER A 152 4.11 -21.27 23.25
N ILE A 153 2.82 -20.95 23.16
CA ILE A 153 2.32 -19.59 22.96
C ILE A 153 1.15 -19.33 23.90
N ARG A 154 0.89 -18.06 24.25
CA ARG A 154 -0.27 -17.67 25.05
C ARG A 154 -1.32 -17.05 24.15
N LEU A 155 -2.49 -17.66 24.02
CA LEU A 155 -3.62 -17.09 23.29
C LEU A 155 -4.19 -15.90 24.07
N ASP A 156 -4.31 -14.73 23.43
CA ASP A 156 -4.76 -13.48 24.06
C ASP A 156 -4.00 -13.13 25.35
N GLY A 157 -2.73 -13.55 25.45
CA GLY A 157 -1.88 -13.40 26.63
C GLY A 157 -2.29 -14.21 27.88
N THR A 158 -3.41 -14.94 27.83
CA THR A 158 -4.05 -15.58 28.99
C THR A 158 -3.90 -17.11 28.99
N HIS A 159 -4.26 -17.78 27.89
CA HIS A 159 -4.32 -19.24 27.84
C HIS A 159 -3.08 -19.83 27.16
N ARG A 160 -2.26 -20.59 27.89
CA ARG A 160 -1.03 -21.17 27.34
C ARG A 160 -1.32 -22.50 26.63
N ILE A 161 -0.93 -22.59 25.37
CA ILE A 161 -1.08 -23.79 24.55
C ILE A 161 0.28 -24.33 24.08
N THR A 162 0.30 -25.60 23.65
CA THR A 162 1.46 -26.18 22.97
C THR A 162 1.49 -25.69 21.52
N PHE A 163 2.63 -25.14 21.10
CA PHE A 163 2.80 -24.60 19.75
C PHE A 163 4.23 -24.89 19.26
N ASP A 164 4.37 -25.92 18.43
CA ASP A 164 5.64 -26.26 17.80
C ASP A 164 5.72 -25.53 16.46
N TYR A 165 6.55 -24.47 16.38
CA TYR A 165 6.63 -23.56 15.23
C TYR A 165 6.76 -24.32 13.90
N ASP A 166 7.69 -25.29 13.82
CA ASP A 166 8.01 -26.01 12.58
C ASP A 166 6.87 -26.92 12.10
N LYS A 167 5.97 -27.33 13.00
CA LYS A 167 4.82 -28.20 12.67
C LYS A 167 3.52 -27.43 12.51
N SER A 168 3.42 -26.31 13.23
CA SER A 168 2.18 -25.55 13.39
C SER A 168 2.07 -24.42 12.37
N MET A 169 3.20 -23.90 11.87
CA MET A 169 3.25 -22.90 10.81
C MET A 169 3.57 -23.59 9.47
N VAL A 170 2.57 -23.70 8.59
CA VAL A 170 2.67 -24.45 7.33
C VAL A 170 2.63 -23.51 6.14
N PHE A 171 3.66 -23.57 5.29
CA PHE A 171 3.75 -22.77 4.07
C PHE A 171 3.35 -23.58 2.84
N ASN A 172 2.22 -23.22 2.23
CA ASN A 172 1.70 -23.87 1.03
C ASN A 172 2.08 -23.07 -0.22
N TYR A 173 3.36 -23.12 -0.62
CA TYR A 173 3.93 -22.32 -1.72
C TYR A 173 3.22 -22.46 -3.08
N PHE A 174 2.69 -23.64 -3.40
CA PHE A 174 2.08 -23.95 -4.71
C PHE A 174 0.56 -24.12 -4.66
N LYS A 175 -0.06 -23.82 -3.52
CA LYS A 175 -1.52 -23.85 -3.37
C LYS A 175 -2.01 -22.44 -3.11
N THR A 176 -3.05 -22.05 -3.84
CA THR A 176 -3.77 -20.81 -3.63
C THR A 176 -5.18 -21.15 -3.19
N LEU A 177 -5.73 -20.33 -2.30
CA LEU A 177 -7.16 -20.32 -2.06
C LEU A 177 -7.85 -19.64 -3.27
N PRO A 178 -9.08 -20.03 -3.61
CA PRO A 178 -9.71 -19.58 -4.86
C PRO A 178 -10.05 -18.09 -4.90
N GLN A 179 -10.22 -17.44 -3.75
CA GLN A 179 -10.71 -16.06 -3.67
C GLN A 179 -9.60 -15.01 -3.84
N HIS A 180 -8.45 -15.19 -3.18
CA HIS A 180 -7.35 -14.22 -3.24
C HIS A 180 -6.00 -14.91 -2.98
N PRO A 181 -4.90 -14.51 -3.66
CA PRO A 181 -3.61 -15.17 -3.54
C PRO A 181 -2.95 -15.01 -2.16
N ASN A 182 -3.31 -13.97 -1.40
CA ASN A 182 -2.88 -13.81 0.00
C ASN A 182 -3.87 -14.50 0.96
N GLY A 183 -3.88 -15.83 0.96
CA GLY A 183 -4.77 -16.63 1.78
C GLY A 183 -4.12 -17.13 3.07
N LEU A 184 -4.89 -17.21 4.15
CA LEU A 184 -4.46 -17.70 5.45
C LEU A 184 -5.58 -18.51 6.11
N ARG A 185 -5.25 -19.66 6.70
CA ARG A 185 -6.22 -20.51 7.41
C ARG A 185 -5.74 -20.80 8.83
N PHE A 186 -6.59 -20.58 9.81
CA PHE A 186 -6.36 -21.01 11.19
C PHE A 186 -7.16 -22.28 11.50
N CYS A 187 -6.56 -23.21 12.23
CA CYS A 187 -7.21 -24.41 12.74
C CYS A 187 -6.85 -24.59 14.22
N ALA A 188 -7.85 -24.60 15.10
CA ALA A 188 -7.68 -24.85 16.54
C ALA A 188 -8.12 -26.27 16.91
N PHE A 189 -7.36 -26.93 17.78
CA PHE A 189 -7.60 -28.31 18.18
C PHE A 189 -7.70 -28.46 19.71
N ASP A 190 -8.51 -29.41 20.17
CA ASP A 190 -8.59 -29.80 21.58
C ASP A 190 -7.48 -30.77 22.02
N GLU A 191 -7.46 -31.19 23.29
CA GLU A 191 -6.50 -32.16 23.83
C GLU A 191 -6.57 -33.54 23.17
N LYS A 192 -7.70 -33.87 22.54
CA LYS A 192 -7.92 -35.13 21.81
C LYS A 192 -7.58 -35.00 20.33
N MET A 193 -6.99 -33.88 19.91
CA MET A 193 -6.66 -33.54 18.52
C MET A 193 -7.89 -33.42 17.59
N ASN A 194 -9.08 -33.18 18.14
CA ASN A 194 -10.25 -32.84 17.33
C ASN A 194 -10.20 -31.36 16.97
N MET A 195 -10.52 -31.03 15.71
CA MET A 195 -10.63 -29.65 15.26
C MET A 195 -11.91 -29.04 15.83
N ILE A 196 -11.76 -27.95 16.60
CA ILE A 196 -12.88 -27.28 17.28
C ILE A 196 -13.27 -25.95 16.60
N ALA A 197 -12.35 -25.34 15.85
CA ALA A 197 -12.61 -24.15 15.07
C ALA A 197 -11.66 -24.07 13.87
N THR A 198 -12.17 -23.54 12.76
CA THR A 198 -11.36 -23.17 11.61
C THR A 198 -11.96 -21.95 10.94
N ASN A 199 -11.10 -21.07 10.41
CA ASN A 199 -11.53 -19.94 9.62
C ASN A 199 -10.47 -19.57 8.59
N GLU A 200 -10.92 -19.04 7.45
CA GLU A 200 -10.09 -18.58 6.35
C GLU A 200 -10.16 -17.07 6.24
N TYR A 201 -9.00 -16.46 6.03
CA TYR A 201 -8.83 -15.03 5.92
C TYR A 201 -8.00 -14.67 4.69
N PHE A 202 -8.33 -13.54 4.08
CA PHE A 202 -7.62 -13.00 2.94
C PHE A 202 -7.14 -11.59 3.24
N SER A 203 -5.85 -11.34 2.98
CA SER A 203 -5.24 -10.02 3.12
C SER A 203 -5.22 -9.29 1.78
N ILE A 204 -6.15 -8.34 1.61
CA ILE A 204 -6.46 -7.70 0.32
C ILE A 204 -5.72 -6.37 0.06
N GLY A 205 -4.80 -5.98 0.96
CA GLY A 205 -4.04 -4.72 0.85
C GLY A 205 -4.45 -3.67 1.88
N GLY A 206 -3.60 -2.68 2.14
CA GLY A 206 -3.85 -1.62 3.15
C GLY A 206 -4.00 -2.12 4.60
N GLY A 207 -3.72 -3.40 4.88
CA GLY A 207 -3.96 -4.03 6.19
C GLY A 207 -5.40 -4.49 6.43
N PHE A 208 -6.25 -4.52 5.39
CA PHE A 208 -7.61 -5.02 5.48
C PHE A 208 -7.63 -6.56 5.34
N VAL A 209 -8.53 -7.20 6.09
CA VAL A 209 -8.71 -8.65 6.13
C VAL A 209 -10.19 -8.98 5.92
N VAL A 210 -10.47 -9.95 5.07
CA VAL A 210 -11.82 -10.47 4.79
C VAL A 210 -11.87 -11.98 5.03
N ASN A 211 -13.06 -12.52 5.32
CA ASN A 211 -13.33 -13.95 5.51
C ASN A 211 -14.45 -14.42 4.55
N GLU A 212 -14.69 -15.73 4.45
CA GLU A 212 -15.74 -16.28 3.56
C GLU A 212 -17.14 -15.75 3.89
N GLU A 213 -17.47 -15.54 5.17
CA GLU A 213 -18.78 -14.97 5.57
C GLU A 213 -18.94 -13.49 5.18
N THR A 214 -17.85 -12.77 4.91
CA THR A 214 -17.86 -11.38 4.40
C THR A 214 -17.68 -11.31 2.88
N GLN A 215 -17.47 -12.45 2.21
CA GLN A 215 -17.43 -12.58 0.76
C GLN A 215 -18.62 -13.44 0.29
N LEU A 216 -19.77 -12.83 0.05
CA LEU A 216 -20.85 -13.54 -0.64
C LEU A 216 -20.41 -13.92 -2.07
N ASP A 217 -20.89 -15.09 -2.49
CA ASP A 217 -20.48 -15.89 -3.65
C ASP A 217 -20.28 -15.15 -4.98
N HIS A 218 -19.26 -15.62 -5.70
CA HIS A 218 -18.82 -15.29 -7.07
C HIS A 218 -17.86 -14.11 -7.21
N GLY A 219 -16.56 -14.39 -7.04
CA GLY A 219 -15.45 -14.04 -7.96
C GLY A 219 -15.26 -12.60 -8.46
N GLU A 220 -16.08 -11.66 -8.00
CA GLU A 220 -16.03 -10.23 -8.21
C GLU A 220 -15.91 -9.62 -6.82
N ASN A 221 -15.08 -8.59 -6.67
CA ASN A 221 -14.85 -7.92 -5.40
C ASN A 221 -16.17 -7.34 -4.84
N VAL A 222 -16.90 -8.13 -4.02
CA VAL A 222 -18.13 -7.73 -3.33
C VAL A 222 -17.80 -6.82 -2.14
N TYR A 223 -17.18 -5.66 -2.42
CA TYR A 223 -17.37 -4.44 -1.64
C TYR A 223 -18.53 -3.59 -2.22
N TYR A 224 -19.20 -4.07 -3.28
CA TYR A 224 -20.27 -3.36 -3.98
C TYR A 224 -21.53 -4.24 -4.11
N LYS A 225 -22.61 -3.80 -3.44
CA LYS A 225 -24.01 -4.31 -3.35
C LYS A 225 -24.35 -5.43 -2.33
N GLN A 226 -25.20 -5.03 -1.36
CA GLN A 226 -26.32 -5.70 -0.61
C GLN A 226 -26.35 -7.24 -0.55
N THR A 227 -26.78 -7.98 0.50
CA THR A 227 -27.57 -7.85 1.76
C THR A 227 -27.36 -9.24 2.47
N SER A 228 -27.41 -9.50 3.78
CA SER A 228 -28.47 -9.32 4.78
C SER A 228 -27.99 -9.78 6.19
N GLU A 229 -28.42 -9.04 7.21
CA GLU A 229 -28.42 -9.23 8.67
C GLU A 229 -27.75 -10.47 9.35
N LYS A 230 -26.70 -10.26 10.18
CA LYS A 230 -26.74 -10.30 11.67
C LYS A 230 -25.37 -10.05 12.36
N LYS A 231 -25.47 -9.73 13.67
CA LYS A 231 -24.51 -9.18 14.67
C LYS A 231 -23.35 -10.15 14.98
N SER A 232 -22.12 -9.75 15.35
CA SER A 232 -21.69 -8.84 16.44
C SER A 232 -20.28 -8.24 16.22
N VAL A 233 -19.93 -7.22 17.03
CA VAL A 233 -18.64 -6.48 17.17
C VAL A 233 -18.14 -5.68 15.96
N VAL A 234 -18.45 -6.10 14.72
CA VAL A 234 -18.29 -5.28 13.50
C VAL A 234 -19.38 -4.19 13.39
N ALA A 235 -20.31 -4.11 14.34
CA ALA A 235 -21.49 -3.25 14.25
C ALA A 235 -21.16 -1.74 14.26
N GLU A 236 -20.19 -1.29 15.06
CA GLU A 236 -19.83 0.14 15.11
C GLU A 236 -19.11 0.61 13.83
N ARG A 237 -18.37 -0.28 13.15
CA ARG A 237 -17.71 0.04 11.86
C ARG A 237 -18.65 -0.13 10.67
N ARG A 238 -19.57 -1.11 10.69
CA ARG A 238 -20.59 -1.30 9.65
C ARG A 238 -21.57 -0.12 9.53
N GLU A 239 -21.82 0.62 10.61
CA GLU A 239 -22.61 1.86 10.54
C GLU A 239 -21.89 2.98 9.78
N GLN A 240 -20.55 2.98 9.76
CA GLN A 240 -19.76 3.94 8.98
C GLN A 240 -19.89 3.69 7.47
N ASP A 241 -20.00 2.42 7.06
CA ASP A 241 -20.08 2.00 5.65
C ASP A 241 -21.43 2.29 4.96
N VAL A 242 -22.49 2.62 5.71
CA VAL A 242 -23.87 2.79 5.18
C VAL A 242 -24.37 4.24 5.32
N ALA A 243 -23.58 5.14 5.91
CA ALA A 243 -23.98 6.53 6.12
C ALA A 243 -23.78 7.39 4.85
N VAL A 244 -24.81 8.13 4.46
CA VAL A 244 -24.72 9.16 3.41
C VAL A 244 -23.77 10.24 3.90
N VAL A 245 -22.63 10.44 3.24
CA VAL A 245 -21.64 11.49 3.52
C VAL A 245 -22.28 12.88 3.37
N SER A 246 -21.81 13.91 4.10
CA SER A 246 -22.41 15.27 4.02
C SER A 246 -22.19 15.86 2.64
N LEU A 247 -20.97 15.68 2.15
CA LEU A 247 -20.48 16.17 0.88
C LEU A 247 -19.83 14.98 0.14
N PRO A 248 -20.63 14.03 -0.39
CA PRO A 248 -20.10 12.88 -1.10
C PRO A 248 -19.45 13.32 -2.43
N PHE A 249 -18.35 12.67 -2.78
CA PHE A 249 -17.70 12.79 -4.08
C PHE A 249 -17.15 11.42 -4.51
N ARG A 250 -17.32 11.05 -5.78
CA ARG A 250 -16.89 9.77 -6.35
C ARG A 250 -15.62 9.89 -7.19
N ASN A 251 -15.47 11.01 -7.88
CA ASN A 251 -14.40 11.32 -8.82
C ASN A 251 -13.88 12.74 -8.57
N SER A 252 -12.83 13.12 -9.29
CA SER A 252 -12.19 14.42 -9.13
C SER A 252 -13.10 15.57 -9.52
N GLU A 253 -13.82 15.43 -10.64
CA GLU A 253 -14.79 16.42 -11.13
C GLU A 253 -15.86 16.73 -10.08
N GLU A 254 -16.45 15.72 -9.45
CA GLU A 254 -17.43 15.88 -8.36
C GLU A 254 -16.82 16.57 -7.13
N LEU A 255 -15.56 16.24 -6.79
CA LEU A 255 -14.86 16.90 -5.68
C LEU A 255 -14.67 18.40 -5.95
N LEU A 256 -14.25 18.78 -7.16
CA LEU A 256 -14.14 20.18 -7.56
C LEU A 256 -15.49 20.90 -7.51
N GLN A 257 -16.54 20.26 -8.03
CA GLN A 257 -17.89 20.82 -8.02
C GLN A 257 -18.39 21.07 -6.59
N VAL A 258 -18.14 20.13 -5.67
CA VAL A 258 -18.47 20.30 -4.25
C VAL A 258 -17.69 21.48 -3.65
N CYS A 259 -16.38 21.56 -3.87
CA CYS A 259 -15.56 22.66 -3.37
C CYS A 259 -16.03 24.03 -3.88
N LYS A 260 -16.35 24.11 -5.19
CA LYS A 260 -16.86 25.34 -5.83
C LYS A 260 -18.27 25.72 -5.34
N ARG A 261 -19.15 24.73 -5.14
CA ARG A 261 -20.53 24.94 -4.68
C ARG A 261 -20.59 25.43 -3.24
N GLU A 262 -19.81 24.81 -2.34
CA GLU A 262 -19.80 25.16 -0.91
C GLU A 262 -18.79 26.27 -0.56
N ASN A 263 -17.98 26.71 -1.54
CA ASN A 263 -16.87 27.65 -1.34
C ASN A 263 -15.90 27.18 -0.24
N MET A 264 -15.52 25.90 -0.30
CA MET A 264 -14.67 25.20 0.66
C MET A 264 -13.39 24.68 -0.01
N THR A 265 -12.32 24.56 0.77
CA THR A 265 -11.12 23.83 0.35
C THR A 265 -11.36 22.31 0.42
N ILE A 266 -10.51 21.54 -0.25
CA ILE A 266 -10.58 20.06 -0.20
C ILE A 266 -10.47 19.55 1.25
N ALA A 267 -9.56 20.12 2.04
CA ALA A 267 -9.40 19.77 3.45
C ALA A 267 -10.68 20.04 4.27
N GLN A 268 -11.35 21.16 4.02
CA GLN A 268 -12.61 21.50 4.70
C GLN A 268 -13.73 20.52 4.31
N VAL A 269 -13.86 20.16 3.04
CA VAL A 269 -14.84 19.15 2.58
C VAL A 269 -14.60 17.80 3.27
N VAL A 270 -13.35 17.36 3.38
CA VAL A 270 -13.01 16.10 4.07
C VAL A 270 -13.28 16.22 5.57
N PHE A 271 -12.92 17.34 6.19
CA PHE A 271 -13.19 17.59 7.61
C PHE A 271 -14.69 17.52 7.93
N GLU A 272 -15.54 18.17 7.13
CA GLU A 272 -17.00 18.13 7.25
C GLU A 272 -17.56 16.71 7.10
N ASN A 273 -16.93 15.90 6.25
CA ASN A 273 -17.30 14.49 6.11
C ASN A 273 -16.89 13.67 7.34
N GLU A 274 -15.70 13.90 7.90
CA GLU A 274 -15.23 13.22 9.12
C GLU A 274 -16.04 13.57 10.38
N LEU A 275 -16.61 14.78 10.45
CA LEU A 275 -17.47 15.23 11.55
C LEU A 275 -18.70 14.34 11.77
N LYS A 276 -19.07 13.50 10.78
CA LYS A 276 -20.15 12.51 10.95
C LYS A 276 -19.82 11.40 11.93
N TRP A 277 -18.55 11.03 12.07
CA TRP A 277 -18.13 9.89 12.89
C TRP A 277 -17.31 10.29 14.11
N SER A 278 -16.86 11.54 14.20
CA SER A 278 -15.96 12.00 15.26
C SER A 278 -16.15 13.49 15.54
N THR A 279 -15.84 13.89 16.77
CA THR A 279 -15.86 15.32 17.15
C THR A 279 -14.65 16.06 16.55
N PRO A 280 -14.72 17.40 16.41
CA PRO A 280 -13.59 18.20 15.91
C PRO A 280 -12.28 17.93 16.67
N GLU A 281 -12.37 17.83 18.00
CA GLU A 281 -11.21 17.58 18.87
C GLU A 281 -10.62 16.19 18.64
N ALA A 282 -11.48 15.18 18.47
CA ALA A 282 -11.04 13.82 18.21
C ALA A 282 -10.39 13.68 16.82
N ILE A 283 -10.89 14.40 15.80
CA ILE A 283 -10.27 14.45 14.47
C ILE A 283 -8.87 15.06 14.57
N ARG A 284 -8.76 16.22 15.24
CA ARG A 284 -7.47 16.91 15.47
C ARG A 284 -6.46 16.01 16.18
N GLU A 285 -6.86 15.38 17.29
CA GLU A 285 -5.99 14.48 18.06
C GLU A 285 -5.52 13.27 17.23
N LYS A 286 -6.41 12.66 16.45
CA LYS A 286 -6.05 11.54 15.58
C LYS A 286 -5.07 11.96 14.47
N LEU A 287 -5.30 13.10 13.82
CA LEU A 287 -4.40 13.64 12.79
C LEU A 287 -3.01 13.95 13.36
N LEU A 288 -2.95 14.59 14.53
CA LEU A 288 -1.68 14.86 15.20
C LEU A 288 -0.99 13.57 15.67
N ARG A 289 -1.75 12.56 16.11
CA ARG A 289 -1.17 11.25 16.44
C ARG A 289 -0.56 10.57 15.22
N ILE A 290 -1.21 10.66 14.06
CA ILE A 290 -0.67 10.18 12.77
C ILE A 290 0.64 10.90 12.46
N TRP A 291 0.63 12.24 12.52
CA TRP A 291 1.82 13.04 12.25
C TRP A 291 2.97 12.74 13.22
N ASN A 292 2.70 12.68 14.53
CA ASN A 292 3.72 12.37 15.52
C ASN A 292 4.34 10.99 15.26
N THR A 293 3.54 10.00 14.89
CA THR A 293 4.05 8.66 14.52
C THR A 293 4.92 8.71 13.27
N MET A 294 4.55 9.53 12.27
CA MET A 294 5.34 9.77 11.08
C MET A 294 6.69 10.43 11.40
N ASP A 295 6.70 11.50 12.21
CA ASP A 295 7.92 12.20 12.63
C ASP A 295 8.81 11.30 13.50
N ASP A 296 8.23 10.49 14.38
CA ASP A 296 8.94 9.49 15.17
C ASP A 296 9.63 8.45 14.27
N SER A 297 8.96 7.99 13.20
CA SER A 297 9.55 7.07 12.22
C SER A 297 10.74 7.70 11.49
N ILE A 298 10.64 8.98 11.08
CA ILE A 298 11.78 9.73 10.53
C ILE A 298 12.91 9.78 11.54
N ARG A 299 12.61 10.15 12.79
CA ARG A 299 13.60 10.30 13.86
C ARG A 299 14.33 9.00 14.13
N ASN A 300 13.61 7.89 14.27
CA ASN A 300 14.19 6.57 14.47
C ASN A 300 15.10 6.19 13.30
N GLY A 301 14.66 6.45 12.06
CA GLY A 301 15.44 6.15 10.87
C GLY A 301 16.74 6.96 10.76
N VAL A 302 16.73 8.26 11.08
CA VAL A 302 17.95 9.09 11.03
C VAL A 302 18.89 8.88 12.23
N MET A 303 18.35 8.45 13.38
CA MET A 303 19.13 8.19 14.61
C MET A 303 19.64 6.76 14.73
N ALA A 304 19.27 5.87 13.80
CA ALA A 304 19.79 4.51 13.74
C ALA A 304 21.32 4.46 13.62
N SER A 305 21.91 3.32 13.98
CA SER A 305 23.36 3.17 13.89
C SER A 305 23.81 3.17 12.42
N PRO A 306 24.85 3.96 12.05
CA PRO A 306 25.33 4.03 10.67
C PRO A 306 25.81 2.71 10.09
N ASP A 307 26.21 1.75 10.93
CA ASP A 307 26.75 0.44 10.55
C ASP A 307 25.67 -0.66 10.48
N ASP A 308 24.42 -0.31 10.77
CA ASP A 308 23.29 -1.25 10.71
C ASP A 308 22.93 -1.61 9.26
N HIS A 309 22.48 -2.86 9.10
CA HIS A 309 22.01 -3.40 7.83
C HIS A 309 20.54 -3.80 7.97
N LEU A 310 19.78 -3.63 6.89
CA LEU A 310 18.41 -4.09 6.80
C LEU A 310 18.34 -5.62 6.91
N PRO A 311 17.27 -6.17 7.50
CA PRO A 311 17.10 -7.61 7.64
C PRO A 311 16.97 -8.30 6.28
N GLY A 312 17.17 -9.62 6.24
CA GLY A 312 17.07 -10.41 5.02
C GLY A 312 18.39 -10.58 4.24
N PRO A 313 18.37 -11.33 3.12
CA PRO A 313 19.57 -11.79 2.42
C PRO A 313 20.37 -10.67 1.72
N LEU A 314 19.75 -9.55 1.39
CA LEU A 314 20.38 -8.50 0.57
C LEU A 314 21.48 -7.71 1.28
N LYS A 315 21.52 -7.75 2.63
CA LYS A 315 22.50 -7.00 3.45
C LYS A 315 22.62 -5.54 3.01
N VAL A 316 21.48 -4.89 2.74
CA VAL A 316 21.45 -3.47 2.37
C VAL A 316 21.79 -2.64 3.61
N ARG A 317 22.78 -1.76 3.51
CA ARG A 317 23.16 -0.89 4.62
C ARG A 317 22.17 0.27 4.79
N ARG A 318 21.83 0.63 6.03
CA ARG A 318 21.07 1.86 6.31
C ARG A 318 21.86 3.11 5.88
N ARG A 319 21.22 3.97 5.08
CA ARG A 319 21.79 5.17 4.46
C ARG A 319 21.35 6.43 5.19
N ALA A 320 20.14 6.46 5.76
CA ALA A 320 19.58 7.65 6.39
C ALA A 320 20.50 8.31 7.44
N PRO A 321 21.11 7.58 8.40
CA PRO A 321 21.95 8.20 9.42
C PRO A 321 23.16 8.94 8.85
N ARG A 322 23.82 8.34 7.86
CA ARG A 322 25.00 8.93 7.20
C ARG A 322 24.64 10.12 6.32
N LEU A 323 23.49 10.07 5.65
CA LEU A 323 23.03 11.17 4.82
C LEU A 323 22.60 12.35 5.70
N TYR A 324 21.85 12.10 6.77
CA TYR A 324 21.45 13.12 7.74
C TYR A 324 22.66 13.80 8.40
N SER A 325 23.65 13.02 8.85
CA SER A 325 24.89 13.56 9.41
C SER A 325 25.66 14.47 8.43
N LYS A 326 25.58 14.22 7.11
CA LYS A 326 26.23 15.07 6.10
C LYS A 326 25.53 16.41 5.91
N LEU A 327 24.21 16.47 6.12
CA LEU A 327 23.43 17.71 6.07
C LEU A 327 23.72 18.58 7.30
N LEU A 328 23.85 17.96 8.48
CA LEU A 328 24.20 18.66 9.72
C LEU A 328 25.65 19.17 9.79
N LYS A 329 26.56 18.67 8.95
CA LYS A 329 27.98 19.05 8.96
C LYS A 329 28.31 20.48 8.50
N GLY A 330 27.30 21.35 8.37
CA GLY A 330 27.45 22.80 8.20
C GLY A 330 28.11 23.27 6.89
N LEU A 331 27.94 24.56 6.59
CA LEU A 331 28.67 25.30 5.55
C LEU A 331 30.12 25.59 5.96
N TYR A 332 30.37 25.75 7.27
CA TYR A 332 31.69 25.87 7.86
C TYR A 332 32.10 24.49 8.37
N GLY A 333 32.75 23.71 7.50
CA GLY A 333 33.16 22.35 7.83
C GLY A 333 33.97 22.32 9.11
N THR A 334 33.58 21.48 10.07
CA THR A 334 34.45 21.12 11.19
C THR A 334 35.72 20.50 10.59
N PRO A 335 36.94 21.00 10.92
CA PRO A 335 38.15 20.44 10.40
C PRO A 335 38.26 18.99 10.89
N MET A 336 38.26 18.06 9.94
CA MET A 336 38.59 16.67 10.23
C MET A 336 40.02 16.61 10.77
N ASN A 337 40.19 16.07 11.97
CA ASN A 337 41.43 15.40 12.33
C ASN A 337 41.65 14.28 11.30
N THR A 338 42.54 14.54 10.35
CA THR A 338 43.07 13.56 9.42
C THR A 338 43.94 12.56 10.17
N THR A 339 43.30 11.64 10.86
CA THR A 339 43.95 10.42 11.32
C THR A 339 42.91 9.33 11.27
N THR A 340 42.98 8.53 10.20
CA THR A 340 42.59 7.11 10.05
C THR A 340 41.87 6.88 8.73
N THR A 341 42.59 7.02 7.62
CA THR A 341 42.43 6.15 6.45
C THR A 341 43.81 6.02 5.84
N GLY A 342 44.48 4.92 6.15
CA GLY A 342 45.77 4.57 5.58
C GLY A 342 45.64 4.39 4.07
N TYR A 343 46.03 5.41 3.33
CA TYR A 343 46.63 5.24 2.02
C TYR A 343 48.03 5.82 2.13
N GLN A 344 49.02 4.94 2.14
CA GLN A 344 50.42 5.30 2.06
C GLN A 344 50.64 6.11 0.78
N ASN A 345 50.74 7.44 0.92
CA ASN A 345 51.29 8.30 -0.10
C ASN A 345 52.80 8.07 -0.12
N ASN A 346 53.28 7.26 -1.06
CA ASN A 346 54.68 7.31 -1.49
C ASN A 346 54.93 8.70 -2.10
N ARG A 347 55.39 9.63 -1.26
CA ARG A 347 56.10 10.83 -1.70
C ARG A 347 57.43 10.37 -2.29
N ILE A 348 57.52 10.33 -3.61
CA ILE A 348 58.81 10.33 -4.29
C ILE A 348 59.29 11.79 -4.27
N SER A 349 60.35 12.00 -3.50
CA SER A 349 61.12 13.24 -3.44
C SER A 349 61.61 13.62 -4.84
N ALA A 350 61.40 14.88 -5.20
CA ALA A 350 62.03 15.48 -6.37
C ALA A 350 63.54 15.57 -6.09
N ASP A 351 64.32 14.79 -6.83
CA ASP A 351 65.70 15.16 -7.12
C ASP A 351 66.01 14.82 -8.57
N GLY A 352 66.66 15.75 -9.24
CA GLY A 352 66.76 15.80 -10.70
C GLY A 352 67.71 14.76 -11.29
N SER A 353 67.37 14.27 -12.48
CA SER A 353 68.28 14.17 -13.63
C SER A 353 67.56 13.52 -14.81
N GLN A 354 67.80 14.09 -15.99
CA GLN A 354 67.36 13.57 -17.28
C GLN A 354 67.89 12.15 -17.48
N LEU A 355 67.05 11.25 -17.97
CA LEU A 355 67.43 10.21 -18.93
C LEU A 355 66.16 9.84 -19.71
N ALA A 356 66.19 10.14 -21.01
CA ALA A 356 65.29 9.55 -21.97
C ALA A 356 65.57 8.05 -21.99
N ASP A 357 64.56 7.22 -21.73
CA ASP A 357 64.49 5.90 -22.32
C ASP A 357 63.06 5.35 -22.33
N THR A 358 62.76 4.77 -23.48
CA THR A 358 61.61 3.96 -23.84
C THR A 358 61.16 3.01 -22.73
N ALA A 359 59.96 3.22 -22.21
CA ALA A 359 59.23 2.21 -21.46
C ALA A 359 57.73 2.34 -21.71
N ASN A 360 57.14 1.26 -22.23
CA ASN A 360 55.73 0.95 -22.31
C ASN A 360 54.85 1.78 -21.35
N SER A 361 54.17 2.83 -21.85
CA SER A 361 53.00 3.34 -21.16
C SER A 361 51.86 2.37 -21.41
N GLN A 362 51.89 1.26 -20.67
CA GLN A 362 50.81 0.29 -20.52
C GLN A 362 49.69 0.88 -19.64
N TYR A 363 49.42 2.17 -19.82
CA TYR A 363 48.33 2.90 -19.20
C TYR A 363 47.53 3.52 -20.34
N PRO A 364 46.21 3.29 -20.40
CA PRO A 364 45.44 3.80 -21.52
C PRO A 364 45.60 5.33 -21.58
N LEU A 365 45.87 5.86 -22.78
CA LEU A 365 45.94 7.30 -23.08
C LEU A 365 44.74 8.06 -22.48
N SER A 366 43.60 7.40 -22.30
CA SER A 366 42.45 7.97 -21.59
C SER A 366 42.76 8.49 -20.19
N LEU A 367 43.72 7.93 -19.45
CA LEU A 367 44.05 8.38 -18.09
C LEU A 367 44.82 9.71 -18.06
N SER A 368 45.59 10.02 -19.12
CA SER A 368 46.29 11.31 -19.24
C SER A 368 45.35 12.42 -19.74
N PHE A 369 44.36 12.09 -20.57
CA PHE A 369 43.38 13.06 -21.10
C PHE A 369 42.09 13.17 -20.28
N LEU A 370 41.71 12.13 -19.54
CA LEU A 370 40.51 12.06 -18.68
C LEU A 370 40.87 11.51 -17.29
N PRO A 371 41.64 12.26 -16.49
CA PRO A 371 41.99 11.83 -15.14
C PRO A 371 40.72 11.67 -14.28
N LYS A 372 40.72 10.67 -13.42
CA LYS A 372 39.61 10.41 -12.49
C LYS A 372 39.41 11.65 -11.61
N ARG A 373 38.28 12.33 -11.77
CA ARG A 373 37.99 13.55 -10.99
C ARG A 373 37.83 13.19 -9.51
N PRO A 374 38.36 14.01 -8.59
CA PRO A 374 38.07 13.84 -7.17
C PRO A 374 36.57 13.99 -6.94
N ARG A 375 36.03 13.22 -5.98
CA ARG A 375 34.61 13.27 -5.64
C ARG A 375 34.27 14.66 -5.10
N LYS A 376 33.45 15.43 -5.82
CA LYS A 376 32.94 16.71 -5.34
C LYS A 376 31.90 16.47 -4.24
N ARG A 377 31.98 17.24 -3.16
CA ARG A 377 30.87 17.35 -2.20
C ARG A 377 29.82 18.25 -2.85
N PHE A 378 28.65 17.70 -3.14
CA PHE A 378 27.54 18.41 -3.75
C PHE A 378 26.33 18.19 -2.83
N VAL A 379 25.72 19.28 -2.38
CA VAL A 379 24.57 19.28 -1.46
C VAL A 379 23.50 20.12 -2.13
N LEU A 380 22.33 19.55 -2.31
CA LEU A 380 21.12 20.24 -2.77
C LEU A 380 20.12 20.14 -1.63
N PRO A 381 20.11 21.11 -0.68
CA PRO A 381 19.46 20.95 0.62
C PRO A 381 18.03 20.43 0.53
N ALA A 382 17.18 21.02 -0.31
CA ALA A 382 15.79 20.59 -0.46
C ALA A 382 15.67 19.12 -0.90
N LEU A 383 16.39 18.72 -1.97
CA LEU A 383 16.37 17.34 -2.47
C LEU A 383 16.94 16.36 -1.46
N ASP A 384 18.03 16.75 -0.79
CA ASP A 384 18.70 15.88 0.17
C ASP A 384 17.86 15.68 1.43
N TYR A 385 17.19 16.71 1.96
CA TYR A 385 16.28 16.58 3.11
C TYR A 385 15.09 15.66 2.78
N LEU A 386 14.41 15.88 1.65
CA LEU A 386 13.30 15.03 1.20
C LEU A 386 13.74 13.57 1.07
N SER A 387 14.89 13.35 0.41
CA SER A 387 15.44 12.02 0.21
C SER A 387 15.80 11.36 1.54
N VAL A 388 16.42 12.09 2.47
CA VAL A 388 16.81 11.57 3.78
C VAL A 388 15.60 11.17 4.61
N TYR A 389 14.57 12.01 4.68
CA TYR A 389 13.36 11.71 5.44
C TYR A 389 12.61 10.51 4.87
N ALA A 390 12.46 10.43 3.53
CA ALA A 390 11.81 9.30 2.89
C ALA A 390 12.60 7.99 3.09
N ILE A 391 13.92 8.04 2.92
CA ILE A 391 14.79 6.88 3.17
C ILE A 391 14.72 6.46 4.63
N ALA A 392 14.70 7.41 5.58
CA ALA A 392 14.64 7.10 7.01
C ALA A 392 13.39 6.26 7.35
N VAL A 393 12.22 6.71 6.90
CA VAL A 393 10.94 6.00 7.13
C VAL A 393 10.93 4.64 6.44
N ASN A 394 11.38 4.54 5.19
CA ASN A 394 11.36 3.26 4.48
C ASN A 394 12.41 2.27 5.00
N GLU A 395 13.54 2.74 5.53
CA GLU A 395 14.50 1.89 6.24
C GLU A 395 13.92 1.42 7.58
N GLU A 396 13.19 2.28 8.29
CA GLU A 396 12.47 1.90 9.52
C GLU A 396 11.38 0.86 9.23
N ASN A 397 10.62 1.06 8.15
CA ASN A 397 9.65 0.09 7.65
C ASN A 397 10.32 -1.27 7.39
N ALA A 398 11.41 -1.29 6.62
CA ALA A 398 12.12 -2.51 6.26
C ALA A 398 12.68 -3.26 7.48
N CYS A 399 12.97 -2.56 8.57
CA CYS A 399 13.41 -3.15 9.85
C CYS A 399 12.27 -3.67 10.73
N GLY A 400 11.01 -3.53 10.32
CA GLY A 400 9.85 -3.90 11.13
C GLY A 400 9.50 -2.89 12.22
N GLY A 401 9.94 -1.63 12.06
CA GLY A 401 9.61 -0.54 12.98
C GLY A 401 8.17 -0.04 12.83
N ARG A 402 7.81 0.93 13.68
CA ARG A 402 6.50 1.59 13.62
C ARG A 402 6.46 2.54 12.41
N VAL A 403 5.40 2.42 11.61
CA VAL A 403 5.15 3.28 10.44
C VAL A 403 3.65 3.57 10.30
N VAL A 404 3.33 4.60 9.51
CA VAL A 404 1.95 4.90 9.12
C VAL A 404 1.76 4.56 7.65
N THR A 405 0.68 3.87 7.30
CA THR A 405 0.34 3.61 5.90
C THR A 405 0.08 4.91 5.16
N ALA A 406 0.66 5.08 3.96
CA ALA A 406 0.55 6.33 3.22
C ALA A 406 0.61 6.16 1.69
N PRO A 407 -0.31 5.40 1.04
CA PRO A 407 -1.44 4.64 1.60
C PRO A 407 -1.08 3.19 1.98
N THR A 408 0.16 2.75 1.74
CA THR A 408 0.67 1.43 2.16
C THR A 408 2.01 1.59 2.87
N ASN A 409 2.47 0.55 3.57
CA ASN A 409 3.79 0.54 4.23
C ASN A 409 4.94 0.72 3.22
N GLY A 410 4.81 0.15 2.02
CA GLY A 410 5.81 0.26 0.96
C GLY A 410 6.00 1.70 0.47
N ALA A 411 4.97 2.54 0.57
CA ALA A 411 4.97 3.95 0.20
C ALA A 411 5.03 4.92 1.41
N ALA A 412 5.30 4.40 2.61
CA ALA A 412 5.16 5.14 3.86
C ALA A 412 6.06 6.39 3.98
N GLY A 413 7.18 6.47 3.24
CA GLY A 413 8.14 7.56 3.40
C GLY A 413 7.81 8.83 2.62
N THR A 414 6.99 8.76 1.57
CA THR A 414 6.77 9.89 0.65
C THR A 414 6.05 11.06 1.32
N ILE A 415 4.87 10.80 1.88
CA ILE A 415 4.03 11.80 2.57
C ILE A 415 4.73 12.45 3.77
N PRO A 416 5.31 11.70 4.72
CA PRO A 416 5.96 12.32 5.87
C PRO A 416 7.23 13.08 5.51
N ALA A 417 7.95 12.70 4.45
CA ALA A 417 9.10 13.46 3.98
C ALA A 417 8.72 14.85 3.48
N VAL A 418 7.66 14.93 2.66
CA VAL A 418 7.16 16.21 2.12
C VAL A 418 6.58 17.08 3.24
N LEU A 419 5.76 16.48 4.13
CA LEU A 419 5.18 17.21 5.27
C LEU A 419 6.27 17.70 6.23
N LYS A 420 7.25 16.87 6.60
CA LYS A 420 8.37 17.29 7.45
C LYS A 420 9.14 18.45 6.85
N TYR A 421 9.45 18.37 5.55
CA TYR A 421 10.14 19.44 4.85
C TYR A 421 9.36 20.75 4.90
N TYR A 422 8.05 20.71 4.61
CA TYR A 422 7.20 21.90 4.68
C TYR A 422 7.16 22.48 6.10
N LEU A 423 6.94 21.64 7.12
CA LEU A 423 6.85 22.09 8.51
C LEU A 423 8.14 22.68 9.06
N GLU A 424 9.30 22.14 8.65
CA GLU A 424 10.60 22.58 9.17
C GLU A 424 11.09 23.88 8.50
N PHE A 425 10.76 24.09 7.22
CA PHE A 425 11.39 25.14 6.42
C PHE A 425 10.43 26.24 5.92
N ILE A 426 9.12 26.01 5.96
CA ILE A 426 8.13 26.89 5.32
C ILE A 426 6.98 27.26 6.25
N SER A 427 6.42 26.29 6.98
CA SER A 427 5.22 26.46 7.80
C SER A 427 5.35 27.56 8.86
N GLU A 428 4.29 28.37 9.00
CA GLU A 428 4.15 29.35 10.08
C GLU A 428 3.24 28.83 11.20
N ASN A 429 2.33 27.89 10.90
CA ASN A 429 1.41 27.27 11.86
C ASN A 429 1.38 25.73 11.68
N PRO A 430 2.34 25.01 12.28
CA PRO A 430 2.51 23.59 12.05
C PRO A 430 1.27 22.75 12.35
N GLU A 431 0.52 23.09 13.40
CA GLU A 431 -0.65 22.30 13.80
C GLU A 431 -1.78 22.39 12.77
N ARG A 432 -2.08 23.59 12.30
CA ARG A 432 -3.06 23.81 11.24
C ARG A 432 -2.62 23.16 9.94
N ASP A 433 -1.37 23.35 9.57
CA ASP A 433 -0.86 22.90 8.27
C ASP A 433 -0.78 21.37 8.20
N VAL A 434 -0.50 20.68 9.31
CA VAL A 434 -0.61 19.22 9.41
C VAL A 434 -2.02 18.75 9.06
N MET A 435 -3.05 19.40 9.61
CA MET A 435 -4.44 19.03 9.34
C MET A 435 -4.80 19.27 7.88
N GLU A 436 -4.51 20.46 7.36
CA GLU A 436 -4.80 20.84 5.97
C GLU A 436 -4.09 19.93 4.97
N PHE A 437 -2.81 19.60 5.24
CA PHE A 437 -2.04 18.66 4.43
C PHE A 437 -2.65 17.27 4.44
N LEU A 438 -2.86 16.66 5.62
CA LEU A 438 -3.31 15.27 5.73
C LEU A 438 -4.73 15.08 5.21
N LEU A 439 -5.64 16.03 5.43
CA LEU A 439 -7.02 15.94 4.92
C LEU A 439 -7.07 16.08 3.40
N THR A 440 -6.32 17.03 2.81
CA THR A 440 -6.21 17.16 1.35
C THR A 440 -5.62 15.91 0.72
N THR A 441 -4.52 15.43 1.30
CA THR A 441 -3.83 14.19 0.89
C THR A 441 -4.79 12.99 0.96
N SER A 442 -5.66 12.94 1.97
CA SER A 442 -6.69 11.90 2.11
C SER A 442 -7.71 11.93 0.98
N ALA A 443 -8.21 13.10 0.60
CA ALA A 443 -9.19 13.21 -0.50
C ALA A 443 -8.65 12.58 -1.79
N ILE A 444 -7.41 12.89 -2.14
CA ILE A 444 -6.75 12.33 -3.32
C ILE A 444 -6.58 10.81 -3.19
N GLY A 445 -6.19 10.32 -2.02
CA GLY A 445 -6.13 8.88 -1.74
C GLY A 445 -7.49 8.19 -1.88
N MET A 446 -8.58 8.86 -1.48
CA MET A 446 -9.95 8.34 -1.64
C MET A 446 -10.33 8.23 -3.12
N LEU A 447 -9.94 9.19 -3.97
CA LEU A 447 -10.18 9.14 -5.42
C LEU A 447 -9.51 7.92 -6.06
N PHE A 448 -8.23 7.69 -5.77
CA PHE A 448 -7.51 6.51 -6.29
C PHE A 448 -8.10 5.21 -5.77
N LYS A 449 -8.49 5.14 -4.49
CA LYS A 449 -9.10 3.94 -3.91
C LYS A 449 -10.49 3.64 -4.46
N ARG A 450 -11.25 4.66 -4.91
CA ARG A 450 -12.58 4.50 -5.51
C ARG A 450 -12.52 4.21 -7.00
N GLY A 451 -11.68 4.93 -7.75
CA GLY A 451 -11.57 4.81 -9.20
C GLY A 451 -10.64 3.69 -9.66
N ALA A 452 -9.76 3.20 -8.80
CA ALA A 452 -8.81 2.14 -9.08
C ALA A 452 -8.48 1.34 -7.80
N SER A 453 -7.31 0.71 -7.74
CA SER A 453 -6.79 0.05 -6.54
C SER A 453 -5.56 0.76 -6.00
N ILE A 454 -5.35 0.67 -4.69
CA ILE A 454 -4.13 1.11 -3.99
C ILE A 454 -3.21 -0.08 -3.63
N SER A 455 -3.52 -1.28 -4.13
CA SER A 455 -2.77 -2.50 -3.88
C SER A 455 -1.70 -2.72 -4.96
N ALA A 456 -0.44 -2.82 -4.54
CA ALA A 456 0.64 -3.21 -5.45
C ALA A 456 0.40 -4.56 -6.15
N ALA A 457 -0.31 -5.47 -5.49
CA ALA A 457 -0.64 -6.78 -6.05
C ALA A 457 -1.62 -6.69 -7.24
N GLU A 458 -2.41 -5.61 -7.30
CA GLU A 458 -3.46 -5.44 -8.31
C GLU A 458 -3.03 -4.49 -9.43
N VAL A 459 -2.39 -3.36 -9.09
CA VAL A 459 -2.05 -2.31 -10.07
C VAL A 459 -0.56 -1.95 -10.11
N GLY A 460 0.30 -2.68 -9.39
CA GLY A 460 1.74 -2.38 -9.33
C GLY A 460 2.08 -1.20 -8.40
N CYS A 461 3.35 -0.79 -8.42
CA CYS A 461 3.87 0.24 -7.51
C CYS A 461 3.35 1.65 -7.81
N GLN A 462 2.77 1.88 -9.01
CA GLN A 462 2.00 3.08 -9.29
C GLN A 462 0.82 3.26 -8.32
N GLY A 463 0.16 2.17 -7.89
CA GLY A 463 -0.94 2.22 -6.92
C GLY A 463 -0.50 2.47 -5.48
N GLU A 464 0.80 2.36 -5.18
CA GLU A 464 1.36 2.62 -3.86
C GLU A 464 2.17 3.92 -3.86
N VAL A 465 3.36 3.89 -4.44
CA VAL A 465 4.29 5.03 -4.45
C VAL A 465 3.82 6.12 -5.40
N GLY A 466 3.20 5.76 -6.53
CA GLY A 466 2.60 6.74 -7.44
C GLY A 466 1.45 7.50 -6.77
N VAL A 467 0.56 6.77 -6.09
CA VAL A 467 -0.54 7.35 -5.31
C VAL A 467 0.00 8.23 -4.19
N ALA A 468 1.01 7.78 -3.44
CA ALA A 468 1.64 8.58 -2.39
C ALA A 468 2.30 9.86 -2.94
N CYS A 469 2.91 9.80 -4.13
CA CYS A 469 3.47 10.96 -4.81
C CYS A 469 2.39 11.99 -5.17
N SER A 470 1.29 11.52 -5.76
CA SER A 470 0.13 12.34 -6.13
C SER A 470 -0.54 12.98 -4.91
N MET A 471 -0.79 12.16 -3.88
CA MET A 471 -1.32 12.58 -2.57
C MET A 471 -0.44 13.67 -1.94
N ALA A 472 0.89 13.47 -1.90
CA ALA A 472 1.81 14.44 -1.32
C ALA A 472 1.94 15.74 -2.14
N ALA A 473 1.84 15.66 -3.48
CA ALA A 473 1.86 16.83 -4.36
C ALA A 473 0.64 17.72 -4.11
N ALA A 474 -0.55 17.12 -3.99
CA ALA A 474 -1.77 17.83 -3.64
C ALA A 474 -1.71 18.45 -2.24
N GLY A 475 -1.29 17.67 -1.24
CA GLY A 475 -1.12 18.16 0.13
C GLY A 475 -0.19 19.37 0.20
N PHE A 476 0.97 19.29 -0.46
CA PHE A 476 1.92 20.40 -0.52
C PHE A 476 1.35 21.62 -1.24
N THR A 477 0.65 21.42 -2.36
CA THR A 477 0.03 22.52 -3.11
C THR A 477 -1.02 23.26 -2.28
N ALA A 478 -1.85 22.53 -1.51
CA ALA A 478 -2.85 23.14 -0.65
C ALA A 478 -2.24 24.00 0.46
N VAL A 479 -1.24 23.48 1.20
CA VAL A 479 -0.60 24.23 2.28
C VAL A 479 0.28 25.38 1.78
N MET A 480 0.66 25.39 0.50
CA MET A 480 1.30 26.53 -0.16
C MET A 480 0.30 27.60 -0.63
N GLY A 481 -1.00 27.39 -0.43
CA GLY A 481 -2.07 28.33 -0.81
C GLY A 481 -2.55 28.19 -2.25
N GLY A 482 -2.32 27.04 -2.90
CA GLY A 482 -2.84 26.77 -4.24
C GLY A 482 -4.36 26.68 -4.30
N THR A 483 -4.94 26.99 -5.45
CA THR A 483 -6.38 26.82 -5.71
C THR A 483 -6.76 25.34 -5.77
N VAL A 484 -8.05 25.02 -5.64
CA VAL A 484 -8.54 23.63 -5.77
C VAL A 484 -8.15 23.01 -7.12
N ASP A 485 -8.22 23.79 -8.20
CA ASP A 485 -7.83 23.35 -9.54
C ASP A 485 -6.30 23.09 -9.63
N GLN A 486 -5.47 23.91 -8.97
CA GLN A 486 -4.02 23.65 -8.87
C GLN A 486 -3.70 22.42 -8.02
N VAL A 487 -4.47 22.16 -6.95
CA VAL A 487 -4.28 20.98 -6.11
C VAL A 487 -4.57 19.70 -6.90
N GLU A 488 -5.64 19.69 -7.70
CA GLU A 488 -5.92 18.59 -8.62
C GLU A 488 -4.81 18.45 -9.68
N ASN A 489 -4.38 19.55 -10.30
CA ASN A 489 -3.33 19.51 -11.30
C ASN A 489 -2.01 18.96 -10.73
N ALA A 490 -1.65 19.32 -9.50
CA ALA A 490 -0.48 18.75 -8.83
C ALA A 490 -0.62 17.24 -8.57
N ALA A 491 -1.82 16.79 -8.16
CA ALA A 491 -2.12 15.37 -8.01
C ALA A 491 -1.97 14.62 -9.34
N GLU A 492 -2.48 15.20 -10.42
CA GLU A 492 -2.45 14.66 -11.77
C GLU A 492 -1.01 14.45 -12.25
N ILE A 493 -0.19 15.52 -12.28
CA ILE A 493 1.24 15.47 -12.65
C ILE A 493 1.98 14.46 -11.75
N GLY A 494 1.67 14.46 -10.44
CA GLY A 494 2.26 13.55 -9.47
C GLY A 494 2.02 12.07 -9.81
N MET A 495 0.85 11.72 -10.34
CA MET A 495 0.55 10.35 -10.77
C MET A 495 1.06 10.06 -12.19
N GLU A 496 0.95 11.01 -13.13
CA GLU A 496 1.38 10.86 -14.52
C GLU A 496 2.82 10.32 -14.61
N HIS A 497 3.73 10.90 -13.82
CA HIS A 497 5.14 10.51 -13.77
C HIS A 497 5.44 9.18 -13.04
N ASN A 498 4.39 8.45 -12.66
CA ASN A 498 4.48 7.15 -12.00
C ASN A 498 3.62 6.08 -12.69
N LEU A 499 2.85 6.41 -13.74
CA LEU A 499 2.14 5.43 -14.56
C LEU A 499 3.12 4.41 -15.18
N GLY A 500 2.74 3.14 -15.18
CA GLY A 500 3.56 2.03 -15.62
C GLY A 500 4.54 1.49 -14.58
N LEU A 501 4.61 2.05 -13.36
CA LEU A 501 5.50 1.53 -12.31
C LEU A 501 5.03 0.17 -11.78
N THR A 502 5.82 -0.87 -12.09
CA THR A 502 5.58 -2.26 -11.65
C THR A 502 6.03 -2.50 -10.21
N CYS A 503 5.44 -3.49 -9.53
CA CYS A 503 5.90 -3.94 -8.22
C CYS A 503 6.69 -5.24 -8.36
N ASP A 504 8.01 -5.13 -8.40
CA ASP A 504 8.93 -6.28 -8.52
C ASP A 504 10.17 -6.09 -7.62
N PRO A 505 9.97 -6.18 -6.29
CA PRO A 505 11.05 -6.00 -5.33
C PRO A 505 12.05 -7.18 -5.34
N ILE A 506 13.33 -6.88 -5.18
CA ILE A 506 14.38 -7.90 -5.15
C ILE A 506 14.19 -8.79 -3.92
N GLY A 507 14.09 -10.11 -4.17
CA GLY A 507 13.88 -11.11 -3.12
C GLY A 507 12.52 -11.01 -2.42
N GLY A 508 11.55 -10.30 -3.01
CA GLY A 508 10.26 -10.04 -2.37
C GLY A 508 10.35 -9.11 -1.16
N LEU A 509 11.45 -8.37 -0.98
CA LEU A 509 11.66 -7.52 0.20
C LEU A 509 11.29 -6.06 -0.06
N VAL A 510 10.65 -5.40 0.90
CA VAL A 510 10.34 -3.95 0.84
C VAL A 510 11.60 -3.09 1.09
N GLN A 511 12.61 -3.26 0.23
CA GLN A 511 13.92 -2.61 0.31
C GLN A 511 14.30 -2.00 -1.04
N VAL A 512 14.57 -2.86 -2.03
CA VAL A 512 15.01 -2.46 -3.36
C VAL A 512 13.97 -2.92 -4.39
N PRO A 513 13.36 -2.04 -5.20
CA PRO A 513 13.62 -0.60 -5.31
C PRO A 513 12.75 0.31 -4.42
N CYS A 514 12.07 -0.25 -3.41
CA CYS A 514 11.06 0.48 -2.62
C CYS A 514 11.60 1.74 -1.91
N ILE A 515 12.81 1.67 -1.33
CA ILE A 515 13.40 2.79 -0.58
C ILE A 515 13.70 3.98 -1.49
N GLU A 516 14.41 3.76 -2.61
CA GLU A 516 14.71 4.84 -3.57
C GLU A 516 13.46 5.36 -4.27
N ARG A 517 12.44 4.52 -4.50
CA ARG A 517 11.17 4.97 -5.08
C ARG A 517 10.50 6.01 -4.20
N ASN A 518 10.50 5.86 -2.87
CA ASN A 518 9.94 6.85 -1.96
C ASN A 518 10.76 8.16 -1.95
N ALA A 519 12.09 8.07 -1.96
CA ALA A 519 12.95 9.26 -2.05
C ALA A 519 12.68 10.06 -3.32
N LEU A 520 12.58 9.37 -4.47
CA LEU A 520 12.28 10.01 -5.75
C LEU A 520 10.84 10.53 -5.80
N ALA A 521 9.87 9.81 -5.23
CA ALA A 521 8.48 10.25 -5.16
C ALA A 521 8.32 11.54 -4.34
N ALA A 522 9.00 11.67 -3.19
CA ALA A 522 8.97 12.91 -2.40
C ALA A 522 9.50 14.11 -3.20
N VAL A 523 10.57 13.92 -3.97
CA VAL A 523 11.12 14.96 -4.86
C VAL A 523 10.15 15.30 -5.99
N LYS A 524 9.60 14.28 -6.67
CA LYS A 524 8.61 14.47 -7.74
C LYS A 524 7.37 15.20 -7.24
N ALA A 525 6.91 14.90 -6.03
CA ALA A 525 5.72 15.52 -5.44
C ALA A 525 5.88 17.05 -5.31
N ILE A 526 7.02 17.52 -4.78
CA ILE A 526 7.29 18.96 -4.70
C ILE A 526 7.49 19.57 -6.09
N ALA A 527 8.16 18.87 -7.01
CA ALA A 527 8.31 19.37 -8.38
C ALA A 527 6.95 19.51 -9.09
N ALA A 528 6.05 18.53 -8.94
CA ALA A 528 4.69 18.57 -9.47
C ALA A 528 3.88 19.73 -8.88
N ALA A 529 3.96 19.91 -7.56
CA ALA A 529 3.32 21.04 -6.88
C ALA A 529 3.87 22.39 -7.37
N GLN A 530 5.18 22.52 -7.57
CA GLN A 530 5.78 23.74 -8.12
C GLN A 530 5.30 24.02 -9.55
N LEU A 531 5.17 23.00 -10.40
CA LEU A 531 4.62 23.17 -11.75
C LEU A 531 3.18 23.67 -11.71
N ALA A 532 2.35 23.09 -10.85
CA ALA A 532 0.94 23.49 -10.69
C ALA A 532 0.80 24.91 -10.12
N LEU A 533 1.58 25.27 -9.09
CA LEU A 533 1.56 26.60 -8.46
C LEU A 533 2.06 27.72 -9.38
N ASN A 534 3.00 27.42 -10.28
CA ASN A 534 3.49 28.37 -11.28
C ASN A 534 2.63 28.40 -12.56
N GLY A 535 1.62 27.52 -12.65
CA GLY A 535 0.60 27.53 -13.68
C GLY A 535 -0.74 28.06 -13.14
N GLU A 536 -1.72 28.19 -14.03
CA GLU A 536 -3.09 28.60 -13.68
C GLU A 536 -3.98 27.42 -13.25
N GLY A 537 -3.40 26.22 -13.08
CA GLY A 537 -4.14 24.97 -12.87
C GLY A 537 -4.79 24.38 -14.13
N ASP A 538 -4.62 25.01 -15.29
CA ASP A 538 -5.14 24.53 -16.57
C ASP A 538 -4.34 23.31 -17.05
N HIS A 539 -5.01 22.18 -17.20
CA HIS A 539 -4.39 20.91 -17.55
C HIS A 539 -5.19 20.21 -18.64
N ARG A 540 -4.45 19.65 -19.62
CA ARG A 540 -5.07 18.98 -20.78
C ARG A 540 -5.58 17.58 -20.46
N VAL A 541 -5.08 16.99 -19.38
CA VAL A 541 -5.36 15.64 -18.92
C VAL A 541 -5.92 15.75 -17.51
N SER A 542 -7.15 15.28 -17.27
CA SER A 542 -7.76 15.37 -15.94
C SER A 542 -7.26 14.27 -15.01
N LEU A 543 -7.35 14.49 -13.69
CA LEU A 543 -6.98 13.48 -12.70
C LEU A 543 -7.79 12.18 -12.90
N ASP A 544 -9.07 12.29 -13.26
CA ASP A 544 -9.93 11.13 -13.53
C ASP A 544 -9.42 10.29 -14.73
N GLN A 545 -8.90 10.93 -15.78
CA GLN A 545 -8.28 10.22 -16.90
C GLN A 545 -7.00 9.50 -16.49
N VAL A 546 -6.21 10.12 -15.60
CA VAL A 546 -5.00 9.50 -15.05
C VAL A 546 -5.33 8.31 -14.16
N ILE A 547 -6.37 8.41 -13.31
CA ILE A 547 -6.87 7.30 -12.48
C ILE A 547 -7.33 6.13 -13.37
N GLU A 548 -8.10 6.41 -14.41
CA GLU A 548 -8.55 5.38 -15.36
C GLU A 548 -7.38 4.73 -16.11
N THR A 549 -6.38 5.52 -16.50
CA THR A 549 -5.15 5.00 -17.12
C THR A 549 -4.36 4.12 -16.15
N MET A 550 -4.28 4.49 -14.87
CA MET A 550 -3.67 3.67 -13.82
C MET A 550 -4.40 2.33 -13.69
N ARG A 551 -5.73 2.33 -13.72
CA ARG A 551 -6.55 1.12 -13.64
C ARG A 551 -6.29 0.18 -14.83
N GLN A 552 -6.28 0.70 -16.05
CA GLN A 552 -6.04 -0.08 -17.27
C GLN A 552 -4.61 -0.65 -17.30
N THR A 553 -3.61 0.17 -17.04
CA THR A 553 -2.20 -0.26 -17.01
C THR A 553 -1.95 -1.31 -15.92
N GLY A 554 -2.60 -1.17 -14.75
CA GLY A 554 -2.55 -2.17 -13.68
C GLY A 554 -3.08 -3.53 -14.12
N HIS A 555 -4.22 -3.54 -14.82
CA HIS A 555 -4.78 -4.77 -15.39
C HIS A 555 -3.80 -5.44 -16.38
N ASP A 556 -3.13 -4.67 -17.22
CA ASP A 556 -2.14 -5.19 -18.17
C ASP A 556 -0.88 -5.77 -17.50
N MET A 557 -0.53 -5.30 -16.29
CA MET A 557 0.62 -5.82 -15.52
C MET A 557 0.37 -7.22 -14.94
N MET A 558 -0.89 -7.68 -14.85
CA MET A 558 -1.29 -8.80 -13.99
C MET A 558 -0.64 -10.16 -14.27
N SER A 559 0.10 -10.33 -15.37
CA SER A 559 0.73 -11.61 -15.75
C SER A 559 2.26 -11.64 -15.71
N LYS A 560 2.96 -10.50 -15.90
CA LYS A 560 4.42 -10.49 -16.13
C LYS A 560 5.27 -9.73 -15.12
N TYR A 561 4.71 -8.81 -14.34
CA TYR A 561 5.49 -7.85 -13.53
C TYR A 561 4.89 -7.58 -12.13
N LYS A 562 4.21 -8.57 -11.56
CA LYS A 562 3.73 -8.62 -10.17
C LYS A 562 4.86 -8.92 -9.17
N GLU A 563 4.55 -8.79 -7.88
CA GLU A 563 5.46 -9.01 -6.74
C GLU A 563 6.07 -10.43 -6.67
N THR A 564 5.42 -11.41 -7.33
CA THR A 564 5.87 -12.80 -7.46
C THR A 564 6.17 -13.20 -8.91
N SER A 565 6.42 -12.21 -9.78
CA SER A 565 6.55 -12.44 -11.22
C SER A 565 7.84 -13.15 -11.61
N GLN A 566 7.81 -13.78 -12.78
CA GLN A 566 8.96 -14.44 -13.40
C GLN A 566 9.79 -13.48 -14.29
N GLY A 567 9.58 -12.16 -14.15
CA GLY A 567 10.21 -11.11 -14.96
C GLY A 567 10.75 -9.97 -14.09
N GLY A 568 11.29 -8.92 -14.72
CA GLY A 568 11.67 -7.69 -14.03
C GLY A 568 13.06 -7.68 -13.37
N LEU A 569 13.25 -6.77 -12.41
CA LEU A 569 14.53 -6.58 -11.71
C LEU A 569 14.84 -7.74 -10.76
N ALA A 570 13.83 -8.32 -10.11
CA ALA A 570 14.00 -9.37 -9.12
C ALA A 570 14.61 -10.65 -9.71
N VAL A 571 14.28 -11.00 -10.96
CA VAL A 571 14.86 -12.17 -11.66
C VAL A 571 16.24 -11.93 -12.26
N ASN A 572 16.64 -10.66 -12.42
CA ASN A 572 17.90 -10.28 -13.07
C ASN A 572 19.03 -9.94 -12.07
N VAL A 573 18.70 -9.79 -10.78
CA VAL A 573 19.68 -9.52 -9.73
C VAL A 573 19.90 -10.79 -8.89
N PRO A 574 21.11 -11.36 -8.88
CA PRO A 574 21.44 -12.50 -8.03
C PRO A 574 21.27 -12.13 -6.55
N LEU A 575 20.56 -12.99 -5.80
CA LEU A 575 20.41 -12.85 -4.34
C LEU A 575 21.66 -13.33 -3.57
N CYS A 576 22.54 -14.07 -4.24
CA CYS A 576 23.85 -14.51 -3.77
C CYS A 576 24.77 -14.89 -4.94
#